data_AF-A0A511ZIE1-F1
#
_entry.id   AF-A0A511ZIE1-F1
#
_cell.length_a   1.000
_cell.length_b   1.000
_cell.length_c   1.000
_cell.angle_alpha   90.00
_cell.angle_beta   90.00
_cell.angle_gamma   90.00
#
_symmetry.space_group_name_H-M   'P 1'
#
loop_
_entity.id
_entity.type
_entity.pdbx_description
1 polymer ?
#
loop_
_entity_poly.entity_id
_entity_poly.type
_entity_poly.pdbx_seq_one_letter_code
_entity_poly.pdbx_strand_id
1 'polypeptide(L)'
;MHLKTIQIPNGDIYVNYKIYKCDRCGEEIEEAWPRTWIDEEDYCWNCSFIVGNIDGKEFLSCSGFGAANAQAAVRDGEIIVWTSKKPPWELTNSDLRKTKEYRQWRVNVFERDEYTCQHCHQVGGDLNAHHIKPFAEYEDLRYTVSNGLTLCTDCHKKVHSKKK
;
A
#
# COMPACT_ATOMS: atom_id res chain seq x y z
N MET A 1 -15.76 22.39 -18.57
CA MET A 1 -15.49 23.83 -18.87
C MET A 1 -14.33 24.29 -17.99
N HIS A 2 -13.39 25.12 -18.47
CA HIS A 2 -12.23 25.49 -17.63
C HIS A 2 -12.62 26.50 -16.53
N LEU A 3 -12.08 26.34 -15.33
CA LEU A 3 -12.38 27.13 -14.12
C LEU A 3 -11.85 28.56 -14.25
N LYS A 4 -10.60 28.70 -14.64
CA LYS A 4 -9.92 30.00 -14.81
C LYS A 4 -8.76 29.85 -15.80
N THR A 5 -8.38 30.97 -16.41
CA THR A 5 -7.15 31.09 -17.18
C THR A 5 -6.18 31.96 -16.40
N ILE A 6 -4.94 31.51 -16.24
CA ILE A 6 -3.85 32.27 -15.64
C ILE A 6 -2.79 32.59 -16.69
N GLN A 7 -1.91 33.54 -16.39
CA GLN A 7 -0.73 33.84 -17.21
C GLN A 7 0.50 33.22 -16.55
N ILE A 8 1.23 32.36 -17.26
CA ILE A 8 2.50 31.82 -16.79
C ILE A 8 3.65 32.28 -17.70
N PRO A 9 4.85 32.53 -17.16
CA PRO A 9 6.01 32.88 -17.96
C PRO A 9 6.50 31.67 -18.77
N ASN A 10 6.92 31.91 -20.01
CA ASN A 10 7.57 30.93 -20.88
C ASN A 10 8.71 31.62 -21.65
N GLY A 11 9.88 31.71 -21.03
CA GLY A 11 10.98 32.57 -21.50
C GLY A 11 10.60 34.04 -21.38
N ASP A 12 10.75 34.79 -22.48
CA ASP A 12 10.49 36.24 -22.53
C ASP A 12 9.01 36.60 -22.80
N ILE A 13 8.13 35.60 -22.86
CA ILE A 13 6.70 35.79 -23.11
C ILE A 13 5.85 35.22 -21.97
N TYR A 14 4.59 35.66 -21.89
CA TYR A 14 3.57 35.03 -21.06
C TYR A 14 2.58 34.27 -21.93
N VAL A 15 2.11 33.13 -21.43
CA VAL A 15 1.12 32.30 -22.09
C VAL A 15 -0.11 32.10 -21.22
N ASN A 16 -1.28 32.02 -21.87
CA ASN A 16 -2.51 31.59 -21.22
C ASN A 16 -2.37 30.12 -20.83
N TYR A 17 -2.63 29.82 -19.56
CA TYR A 17 -2.61 28.47 -19.02
C TYR A 17 -3.95 28.19 -18.34
N LYS A 18 -4.63 27.13 -18.78
CA LYS A 18 -5.97 26.82 -18.28
C LYS A 18 -5.90 25.96 -17.03
N ILE A 19 -6.75 26.30 -16.08
CA ILE A 19 -7.03 25.48 -14.90
C ILE A 19 -8.47 24.99 -15.00
N TYR A 20 -8.67 23.69 -14.84
CA TYR A 20 -9.96 23.02 -14.77
C TYR A 20 -10.29 22.70 -13.32
N LYS A 21 -11.51 22.20 -13.07
CA LYS A 21 -11.92 21.73 -11.75
C LYS A 21 -12.52 20.35 -11.90
N CYS A 22 -12.16 19.42 -11.03
CA CYS A 22 -12.81 18.14 -10.94
C CYS A 22 -14.20 18.29 -10.32
N ASP A 23 -15.26 17.84 -11.00
CA ASP A 23 -16.63 17.94 -10.50
C ASP A 23 -16.92 16.96 -9.35
N ARG A 24 -16.12 15.89 -9.23
CA ARG A 24 -16.24 14.91 -8.13
C ARG A 24 -15.55 15.34 -6.83
N CYS A 25 -14.27 15.71 -6.89
CA CYS A 25 -13.48 16.03 -5.69
C CYS A 25 -13.23 17.53 -5.48
N GLY A 26 -13.51 18.37 -6.48
CA GLY A 26 -13.29 19.81 -6.41
C GLY A 26 -11.85 20.26 -6.63
N GLU A 27 -10.90 19.35 -6.85
CA GLU A 27 -9.49 19.69 -7.11
C GLU A 27 -9.33 20.52 -8.39
N GLU A 28 -8.42 21.50 -8.34
CA GLU A 28 -7.98 22.22 -9.53
C GLU A 28 -7.05 21.32 -10.35
N ILE A 29 -7.28 21.22 -11.66
CA ILE A 29 -6.51 20.40 -12.58
C ILE A 29 -5.82 21.33 -13.57
N GLU A 30 -4.50 21.32 -13.61
CA GLU A 30 -3.77 22.10 -14.61
C GLU A 30 -3.92 21.49 -16.00
N GLU A 31 -3.87 22.31 -17.06
CA GLU A 31 -4.07 21.82 -18.43
C GLU A 31 -3.05 20.77 -18.90
N ALA A 32 -1.87 20.73 -18.30
CA ALA A 32 -0.86 19.71 -18.57
C ALA A 32 -1.17 18.36 -17.90
N TRP A 33 -2.00 18.35 -16.85
CA TRP A 33 -2.38 17.12 -16.15
C TRP A 33 -3.52 16.42 -16.88
N PRO A 34 -3.49 15.07 -16.93
CA PRO A 34 -4.51 14.32 -17.64
C PRO A 34 -5.83 14.35 -16.86
N ARG A 35 -6.93 14.42 -17.62
CA ARG A 35 -8.31 14.43 -17.12
C ARG A 35 -9.22 13.75 -18.13
N THR A 36 -10.37 13.29 -17.67
CA THR A 36 -11.46 12.90 -18.58
C THR A 36 -12.54 13.97 -18.59
N TRP A 37 -13.20 14.12 -19.72
CA TRP A 37 -14.37 14.99 -19.89
C TRP A 37 -15.49 14.18 -20.52
N ILE A 38 -16.48 13.84 -19.72
CA ILE A 38 -17.57 12.93 -20.05
C ILE A 38 -18.85 13.55 -19.54
N ASP A 39 -19.90 13.54 -20.36
CA ASP A 39 -21.23 14.07 -20.02
C ASP A 39 -21.20 15.49 -19.43
N GLU A 40 -20.40 16.36 -20.07
CA GLU A 40 -20.17 17.76 -19.69
C GLU A 40 -19.42 17.97 -18.35
N GLU A 41 -19.06 16.90 -17.65
CA GLU A 41 -18.31 16.94 -16.39
C GLU A 41 -16.81 16.68 -16.58
N ASP A 42 -15.99 17.37 -15.80
CA ASP A 42 -14.54 17.25 -15.76
C ASP A 42 -14.10 16.39 -14.56
N TYR A 43 -13.27 15.37 -14.81
CA TYR A 43 -12.76 14.48 -13.77
C TYR A 43 -11.23 14.49 -13.75
N CYS A 44 -10.63 14.73 -12.58
CA CYS A 44 -9.18 14.56 -12.41
C CYS A 44 -8.79 13.09 -12.66
N TRP A 45 -7.50 12.81 -12.89
CA TRP A 45 -7.06 11.45 -13.24
C TRP A 45 -7.46 10.38 -12.22
N ASN A 46 -7.34 10.69 -10.92
CA ASN A 46 -7.78 9.80 -9.85
C ASN A 46 -9.29 9.57 -9.90
N CYS A 47 -10.08 10.65 -10.00
CA CYS A 47 -11.53 10.53 -10.04
C CYS A 47 -12.01 9.80 -11.31
N SER A 48 -11.36 10.03 -12.44
CA SER A 48 -11.60 9.33 -13.70
C SER A 48 -11.46 7.83 -13.51
N PHE A 49 -10.41 7.38 -12.81
CA PHE A 49 -10.24 5.96 -12.51
C PHE A 49 -11.30 5.47 -11.52
N ILE A 50 -11.56 6.22 -10.45
CA ILE A 50 -12.56 5.86 -9.42
C ILE A 50 -13.96 5.67 -9.99
N VAL A 51 -14.39 6.51 -10.93
CA VAL A 51 -15.71 6.40 -11.57
C VAL A 51 -15.73 5.46 -12.78
N GLY A 52 -14.58 4.90 -13.16
CA GLY A 52 -14.48 3.93 -14.26
C GLY A 52 -14.39 4.53 -15.66
N ASN A 53 -14.05 5.82 -15.78
CA ASN A 53 -13.84 6.48 -17.07
C ASN A 53 -12.54 6.02 -17.77
N ILE A 54 -11.58 5.52 -17.00
CA ILE A 54 -10.32 4.94 -17.49
C ILE A 54 -10.05 3.62 -16.78
N ASP A 55 -9.29 2.74 -17.42
CA ASP A 55 -8.86 1.49 -16.81
C ASP A 55 -7.58 1.63 -15.96
N GLY A 56 -7.20 0.57 -15.25
CA GLY A 56 -6.02 0.59 -14.38
C GLY A 56 -4.70 0.77 -15.14
N LYS A 57 -4.63 0.36 -16.41
CA LYS A 57 -3.43 0.51 -17.25
C LYS A 57 -3.27 1.96 -17.70
N GLU A 58 -4.37 2.59 -18.14
CA GLU A 58 -4.42 4.01 -18.47
C GLU A 58 -4.07 4.85 -17.24
N PHE A 59 -4.70 4.56 -16.09
CA PHE A 59 -4.40 5.23 -14.82
C PHE A 59 -2.89 5.22 -14.53
N LEU A 60 -2.26 4.05 -14.56
CA LEU A 60 -0.84 3.90 -14.25
C LEU A 60 0.09 4.63 -15.23
N SER A 61 -0.27 4.75 -16.51
CA SER A 61 0.56 5.39 -17.53
C SER A 61 0.85 6.87 -17.26
N CYS A 62 -0.01 7.56 -16.51
CA CYS A 62 0.15 8.97 -16.18
C CYS A 62 0.20 9.26 -14.67
N SER A 63 0.32 8.23 -13.83
CA SER A 63 0.36 8.37 -12.36
C SER A 63 1.78 8.40 -11.78
N GLY A 64 2.82 8.46 -12.61
CA GLY A 64 4.22 8.53 -12.17
C GLY A 64 4.76 7.22 -11.53
N PHE A 65 4.04 6.10 -11.66
CA PHE A 65 4.46 4.80 -11.16
C PHE A 65 5.36 4.08 -12.16
N GLY A 66 6.68 4.07 -11.91
CA GLY A 66 7.68 3.43 -12.79
C GLY A 66 7.85 1.91 -12.63
N ALA A 67 7.01 1.24 -11.84
CA ALA A 67 7.10 -0.21 -11.64
C ALA A 67 6.40 -0.95 -12.79
N ALA A 68 7.17 -1.65 -13.62
CA ALA A 68 6.68 -2.32 -14.84
C ALA A 68 5.59 -3.37 -14.59
N ASN A 69 5.53 -3.93 -13.38
CA ASN A 69 4.53 -4.91 -12.95
C ASN A 69 3.47 -4.32 -12.02
N ALA A 70 3.36 -2.98 -11.96
CA ALA A 70 2.30 -2.32 -11.23
C ALA A 70 0.94 -2.65 -11.83
N GLN A 71 -0.03 -2.83 -10.95
CA GLN A 71 -1.44 -3.00 -11.25
C GLN A 71 -2.22 -2.07 -10.33
N ALA A 72 -3.37 -1.60 -10.79
CA ALA A 72 -4.22 -0.70 -10.04
C ALA A 72 -5.69 -1.14 -10.17
N ALA A 73 -6.44 -0.94 -9.10
CA ALA A 73 -7.88 -1.14 -9.06
C ALA A 73 -8.50 -0.19 -8.03
N VAL A 74 -9.80 0.04 -8.18
CA VAL A 74 -10.59 0.80 -7.21
C VAL A 74 -11.29 -0.19 -6.30
N ARG A 75 -11.13 -0.02 -4.98
CA ARG A 75 -11.81 -0.84 -3.97
C ARG A 75 -12.34 0.06 -2.88
N ASP A 76 -13.63 -0.05 -2.57
CA ASP A 76 -14.30 0.76 -1.54
C ASP A 76 -14.11 2.28 -1.74
N GLY A 77 -14.01 2.72 -2.99
CA GLY A 77 -13.80 4.12 -3.37
C GLY A 77 -12.34 4.60 -3.32
N GLU A 78 -11.40 3.73 -2.97
CA GLU A 78 -9.98 4.02 -2.89
C GLU A 78 -9.20 3.37 -4.04
N ILE A 79 -8.17 4.07 -4.53
CA ILE A 79 -7.26 3.55 -5.54
C ILE A 79 -6.19 2.71 -4.84
N ILE A 80 -6.15 1.42 -5.15
CA ILE A 80 -5.16 0.48 -4.63
C ILE A 80 -4.19 0.12 -5.75
N VAL A 81 -2.89 0.35 -5.51
CA VAL A 81 -1.80 -0.01 -6.41
C VAL A 81 -0.94 -1.09 -5.78
N TRP A 82 -0.63 -2.15 -6.54
CA TRP A 82 0.23 -3.24 -6.08
C TRP A 82 1.16 -3.73 -7.19
N THR A 83 2.23 -4.44 -6.81
CA THR A 83 3.22 -5.00 -7.75
C THR A 83 3.31 -6.53 -7.68
N SER A 84 2.59 -7.16 -6.75
CA SER A 84 2.48 -8.61 -6.66
C SER A 84 1.63 -9.18 -7.80
N LYS A 85 1.78 -10.49 -8.07
CA LYS A 85 0.93 -11.20 -9.06
C LYS A 85 -0.55 -11.17 -8.67
N LYS A 86 -0.83 -11.33 -7.37
CA LYS A 86 -2.18 -11.27 -6.81
C LYS A 86 -2.42 -9.89 -6.17
N PRO A 87 -3.65 -9.37 -6.22
CA PRO A 87 -4.01 -8.18 -5.48
C PRO A 87 -3.99 -8.44 -3.95
N PRO A 88 -3.87 -7.39 -3.12
CA PRO A 88 -3.77 -7.51 -1.66
C PRO A 88 -4.91 -8.32 -1.01
N TRP A 89 -6.13 -8.18 -1.50
CA TRP A 89 -7.32 -8.85 -0.95
C TRP A 89 -7.46 -10.33 -1.33
N GLU A 90 -6.59 -10.85 -2.22
CA GLU A 90 -6.53 -12.28 -2.56
C GLU A 90 -5.32 -12.98 -1.93
N LEU A 91 -4.53 -12.25 -1.13
CA LEU A 91 -3.37 -12.82 -0.46
C LEU A 91 -3.81 -13.76 0.65
N THR A 92 -3.29 -14.98 0.62
CA THR A 92 -3.50 -15.95 1.70
C THR A 92 -2.60 -15.64 2.89
N ASN A 93 -2.91 -16.22 4.05
CA ASN A 93 -2.02 -16.23 5.21
C ASN A 93 -0.59 -16.74 4.91
N SER A 94 -0.44 -17.64 3.93
CA SER A 94 0.88 -18.10 3.47
C SER A 94 1.57 -17.05 2.59
N ASP A 95 0.82 -16.32 1.77
CA ASP A 95 1.38 -15.27 0.90
C ASP A 95 1.85 -14.08 1.75
N LEU A 96 1.05 -13.66 2.74
CA LEU A 96 1.37 -12.57 3.66
C LEU A 96 2.66 -12.83 4.45
N ARG A 97 2.95 -14.07 4.83
CA ARG A 97 4.22 -14.43 5.52
C ARG A 97 5.46 -14.36 4.64
N LYS A 98 5.30 -14.21 3.31
CA LYS A 98 6.41 -14.09 2.37
C LYS A 98 6.72 -12.64 2.02
N THR A 99 5.88 -11.69 2.43
CA THR A 99 6.01 -10.28 2.05
C THR A 99 7.19 -9.61 2.76
N LYS A 100 7.55 -8.41 2.28
CA LYS A 100 8.63 -7.62 2.87
C LYS A 100 8.27 -7.15 4.27
N GLU A 101 7.01 -6.78 4.48
CA GLU A 101 6.44 -6.30 5.74
C GLU A 101 6.57 -7.37 6.82
N TYR A 102 6.26 -8.64 6.50
CA TYR A 102 6.46 -9.75 7.44
C TYR A 102 7.93 -9.94 7.80
N ARG A 103 8.83 -9.87 6.81
CA ARG A 103 10.28 -10.01 7.06
C ARG A 103 10.78 -8.88 7.96
N GLN A 104 10.36 -7.65 7.71
CA GLN A 104 10.72 -6.51 8.53
C GLN A 104 10.17 -6.65 9.94
N TRP A 105 8.90 -7.04 10.10
CA TRP A 105 8.32 -7.32 11.41
C TRP A 105 9.12 -8.36 12.19
N ARG A 106 9.51 -9.47 11.54
CA ARG A 106 10.33 -10.51 12.17
C ARG A 106 11.67 -9.97 12.66
N VAL A 107 12.34 -9.15 11.85
CA VAL A 107 13.60 -8.49 12.22
C VAL A 107 13.39 -7.57 13.42
N ASN A 108 12.37 -6.71 13.39
CA ASN A 108 12.08 -5.77 14.48
C ASN A 108 11.79 -6.48 15.81
N VAL A 109 11.10 -7.63 15.77
CA VAL A 109 10.84 -8.45 16.97
C VAL A 109 12.15 -9.00 17.54
N PHE A 110 13.04 -9.50 16.69
CA PHE A 110 14.33 -10.02 17.11
C PHE A 110 15.25 -8.93 17.66
N GLU A 111 15.29 -7.78 17.00
CA GLU A 111 16.10 -6.64 17.44
C GLU A 111 15.63 -6.11 18.79
N ARG A 112 14.31 -5.97 19.00
CA ARG A 112 13.74 -5.59 20.30
C ARG A 112 14.16 -6.55 21.42
N ASP A 113 14.15 -7.84 21.11
CA ASP A 113 14.46 -8.91 22.07
C ASP A 113 15.96 -9.23 22.15
N GLU A 114 16.83 -8.41 21.53
CA GLU A 114 18.28 -8.61 21.46
C GLU A 114 18.66 -10.03 20.99
N TYR A 115 17.89 -10.56 20.02
CA TYR A 115 18.03 -11.92 19.51
C TYR A 115 18.02 -13.00 20.63
N THR A 116 17.26 -12.75 21.70
CA THR A 116 17.19 -13.63 22.88
C THR A 116 15.82 -14.27 23.00
N CYS A 117 15.80 -15.58 23.21
CA CYS A 117 14.57 -16.32 23.49
C CYS A 117 13.93 -15.83 24.79
N GLN A 118 12.70 -15.35 24.71
CA GLN A 118 11.99 -14.74 25.84
C GLN A 118 11.44 -15.75 26.87
N HIS A 119 11.59 -17.05 26.61
CA HIS A 119 11.16 -18.11 27.54
C HIS A 119 12.30 -18.77 28.31
N CYS A 120 13.46 -18.95 27.67
CA CYS A 120 14.60 -19.65 28.27
C CYS A 120 15.87 -18.81 28.31
N HIS A 121 15.82 -17.57 27.83
CA HIS A 121 16.94 -16.63 27.79
C HIS A 121 18.15 -17.10 26.98
N GLN A 122 17.96 -18.09 26.08
CA GLN A 122 18.99 -18.45 25.11
C GLN A 122 19.21 -17.30 24.13
N VAL A 123 20.44 -16.84 24.01
CA VAL A 123 20.86 -15.83 23.03
C VAL A 123 21.25 -16.52 21.72
N GLY A 124 20.69 -16.07 20.60
CA GLY A 124 21.01 -16.57 19.26
C GLY A 124 20.55 -18.00 18.95
N GLY A 125 21.11 -18.57 17.88
CA GLY A 125 20.72 -19.86 17.32
C GLY A 125 19.47 -19.77 16.43
N ASP A 126 18.73 -20.88 16.34
CA ASP A 126 17.51 -20.96 15.53
C ASP A 126 16.32 -20.29 16.24
N LEU A 127 16.05 -19.04 15.87
CA LEU A 127 15.00 -18.20 16.44
C LEU A 127 13.79 -18.05 15.52
N ASN A 128 12.62 -18.06 16.14
CA ASN A 128 11.32 -17.90 15.52
C ASN A 128 10.61 -16.69 16.13
N ALA A 129 10.00 -15.85 15.30
CA ALA A 129 9.11 -14.79 15.77
C ALA A 129 7.71 -15.38 15.91
N HIS A 130 7.28 -15.55 17.16
CA HIS A 130 5.98 -16.09 17.52
C HIS A 130 4.96 -14.97 17.63
N HIS A 131 3.79 -15.14 17.02
CA HIS A 131 2.64 -14.24 17.23
C HIS A 131 1.91 -14.60 18.52
N ILE A 132 1.83 -13.66 19.47
CA ILE A 132 1.09 -13.82 20.73
C ILE A 132 -0.42 -13.96 20.44
N LYS A 133 -0.98 -13.02 19.68
CA LYS A 133 -2.33 -13.10 19.10
C LYS A 133 -2.24 -13.76 17.71
N PRO A 134 -3.04 -14.81 17.42
CA PRO A 134 -2.93 -15.57 16.18
C PRO A 134 -2.99 -14.69 14.93
N PHE A 135 -2.01 -14.86 14.04
CA PHE A 135 -1.90 -14.13 12.77
C PHE A 135 -3.15 -14.24 11.89
N ALA A 136 -3.87 -15.36 11.96
CA ALA A 136 -5.06 -15.62 11.14
C ALA A 136 -6.31 -14.91 11.67
N GLU A 137 -6.38 -14.64 12.98
CA GLU A 137 -7.58 -14.09 13.64
C GLU A 137 -7.47 -12.58 13.89
N TYR A 138 -6.24 -12.06 14.01
CA TYR A 138 -5.99 -10.66 14.35
C TYR A 138 -5.19 -9.97 13.25
N GLU A 139 -5.86 -9.62 12.16
CA GLU A 139 -5.23 -9.03 10.96
C GLU A 139 -4.48 -7.73 11.27
N ASP A 140 -5.11 -6.85 12.06
CA ASP A 140 -4.56 -5.55 12.45
C ASP A 140 -3.29 -5.67 13.33
N LEU A 141 -3.09 -6.82 13.98
CA LEU A 141 -1.97 -7.07 14.89
C LEU A 141 -0.83 -7.86 14.24
N ARG A 142 -0.96 -8.27 12.97
CA ARG A 142 0.02 -9.15 12.28
C ARG A 142 1.44 -8.60 12.31
N TYR A 143 1.57 -7.28 12.20
CA TYR A 143 2.86 -6.59 12.09
C TYR A 143 3.13 -5.65 13.28
N THR A 144 2.32 -5.73 14.33
CA THR A 144 2.61 -5.03 15.59
C THR A 144 3.76 -5.74 16.29
N VAL A 145 4.86 -5.01 16.55
CA VAL A 145 6.06 -5.60 17.18
C VAL A 145 5.73 -6.17 18.56
N SER A 146 4.91 -5.49 19.36
CA SER A 146 4.47 -5.98 20.69
C SER A 146 3.62 -7.25 20.63
N ASN A 147 3.06 -7.61 19.47
CA ASN A 147 2.38 -8.88 19.25
C ASN A 147 3.35 -10.01 18.84
N GLY A 148 4.65 -9.71 18.71
CA GLY A 148 5.70 -10.68 18.43
C GLY A 148 6.51 -11.02 19.67
N LEU A 149 6.98 -12.27 19.72
CA LEU A 149 7.85 -12.80 20.77
C LEU A 149 8.97 -13.65 20.15
N THR A 150 10.22 -13.37 20.49
CA THR A 150 11.36 -14.18 20.04
C THR A 150 11.45 -15.47 20.83
N LEU A 151 11.37 -16.62 20.16
CA LEU A 151 11.46 -17.94 20.77
C LEU A 151 12.47 -18.83 20.04
N CYS A 152 13.28 -19.58 20.78
CA CYS A 152 14.07 -20.67 20.20
C CYS A 152 13.14 -21.80 19.71
N THR A 153 13.63 -22.63 18.79
CA THR A 153 12.86 -23.75 18.21
C THR A 153 12.17 -24.62 19.26
N ASP A 154 12.83 -24.96 20.37
CA ASP A 154 12.25 -25.82 21.41
C ASP A 154 11.13 -25.14 22.19
N CYS A 155 11.31 -23.87 22.55
CA CYS A 155 10.27 -23.09 23.22
C CYS A 155 9.08 -22.84 22.28
N HIS A 156 9.35 -22.55 21.01
CA HIS A 156 8.30 -22.33 20.01
C HIS A 156 7.44 -23.58 19.80
N LYS A 157 8.05 -24.77 19.71
CA LYS A 157 7.33 -26.06 19.64
C LYS A 157 6.44 -26.28 20.86
N LYS A 158 6.94 -26.00 22.07
CA LYS A 158 6.18 -26.14 23.33
C LYS A 158 4.94 -25.24 23.38
N VAL A 159 5.02 -24.05 22.80
CA VAL A 159 3.87 -23.13 22.74
C VAL A 159 2.79 -23.65 21.79
N HIS A 160 3.17 -24.19 20.64
CA HIS A 160 2.20 -24.79 19.70
C HIS A 160 1.64 -26.13 20.19
N SER A 161 2.41 -26.93 20.92
CA SER A 161 1.96 -28.23 21.44
C SER A 161 0.94 -28.12 22.58
N LYS A 162 0.91 -26.99 23.29
CA LYS A 162 -0.01 -26.76 24.43
C LYS A 162 -1.40 -26.26 24.02
N LYS A 163 -1.66 -26.03 22.73
CA LYS A 163 -2.99 -25.73 22.19
C LYS A 163 -3.70 -27.04 21.82
N LYS A 164 -4.20 -27.76 22.82
CA LYS A 164 -5.23 -28.81 22.68
C LYS A 164 -6.24 -28.66 23.80
#